data_AF-A0A8X7U725-F1
#
_entry.id   AF-A0A8X7U725-F1
#
_cell.length_a   1.000
_cell.length_b   1.000
_cell.length_c   1.000
_cell.angle_alpha   90.00
_cell.angle_beta   90.00
_cell.angle_gamma   90.00
#
_symmetry.space_group_name_H-M   'P 1'
#
loop_
_entity.id
_entity.type
_entity.pdbx_description
1 polymer ?
#
loop_
_entity_poly.entity_id
_entity_poly.type
_entity_poly.pdbx_seq_one_letter_code
_entity_poly.pdbx_strand_id
1 'polypeptide(L)'
;MLNTRRNTRGSKRNSQSYDYHYMEGETMRVMYELWFVKNKVDIVFQVTSTPTKDHPVRDQSAPVYITIGDGGNIEGLATKMTEPQPKYSAFREASFGHTILSIKNRTHTHYGWHRNQDSYTVEADTMWFYNRFWHPINDSPSFHS
;
A
#
# COMPACT_ATOMS: atom_id res chain seq x y z
N MET A 1 -4.94 23.52 5.77
CA MET A 1 -4.91 22.75 7.05
C MET A 1 -4.08 21.50 6.82
N LEU A 2 -2.83 21.47 7.32
CA LEU A 2 -1.99 20.28 7.26
C LEU A 2 -2.59 19.21 8.17
N ASN A 3 -3.13 18.15 7.58
CA ASN A 3 -3.66 17.02 8.32
C ASN A 3 -2.50 16.07 8.63
N THR A 4 -1.66 16.42 9.61
CA THR A 4 -0.66 15.51 10.17
C THR A 4 -1.40 14.41 10.92
N ARG A 5 -1.85 13.36 10.22
CA ARG A 5 -2.57 12.25 10.84
C ARG A 5 -1.59 11.23 11.41
N ARG A 6 -1.73 11.07 12.73
CA ARG A 6 -1.06 10.11 13.59
C ARG A 6 -1.02 8.72 12.94
N ASN A 7 0.19 8.19 12.85
CA ASN A 7 0.59 6.80 12.79
C ASN A 7 -0.49 5.75 13.20
N THR A 8 -1.39 5.37 12.29
CA THR A 8 -2.32 4.25 12.50
C THR A 8 -1.84 3.03 11.70
N ARG A 9 -0.80 2.36 12.23
CA ARG A 9 -0.19 1.16 11.62
C ARG A 9 -1.09 -0.03 11.85
N GLY A 10 -1.45 -0.67 10.73
CA GLY A 10 -2.45 -1.68 10.43
C GLY A 10 -1.93 -2.57 9.34
N SER A 11 -2.12 -3.89 9.41
CA SER A 11 -2.12 -4.77 8.23
C SER A 11 -3.23 -4.30 7.27
N LYS A 12 -2.97 -3.18 6.63
CA LYS A 12 -3.77 -2.44 5.69
C LYS A 12 -2.82 -2.26 4.50
N ARG A 13 -3.28 -2.68 3.33
CA ARG A 13 -2.54 -2.53 2.08
C ARG A 13 -2.67 -1.06 1.66
N ASN A 14 -1.59 -0.41 1.25
CA ASN A 14 -1.66 0.88 0.55
C ASN A 14 -2.12 0.63 -0.90
N SER A 15 -3.31 0.08 -1.02
CA SER A 15 -3.94 -0.26 -2.28
C SER A 15 -4.97 0.80 -2.61
N GLN A 16 -4.73 1.49 -3.72
CA GLN A 16 -5.71 2.38 -4.32
C GLN A 16 -6.78 1.51 -4.98
N SER A 17 -8.06 1.82 -4.75
CA SER A 17 -9.19 1.00 -5.23
C SER A 17 -9.99 1.76 -6.30
N TYR A 18 -9.28 2.13 -7.36
CA TYR A 18 -9.88 2.81 -8.50
C TYR A 18 -10.92 1.94 -9.20
N ASP A 19 -11.99 2.59 -9.68
CA ASP A 19 -12.99 1.93 -10.52
C ASP A 19 -12.41 1.60 -11.91
N TYR A 20 -11.50 2.45 -12.39
CA TYR A 20 -10.71 2.22 -13.58
C TYR A 20 -9.63 1.16 -13.30
N HIS A 21 -9.50 0.15 -14.18
CA HIS A 21 -8.68 -1.06 -13.97
C HIS A 21 -9.07 -1.93 -12.75
N TYR A 22 -10.35 -1.90 -12.36
CA TYR A 22 -10.85 -2.74 -11.29
C TYR A 22 -10.72 -4.24 -11.63
N MET A 23 -10.14 -5.01 -10.71
CA MET A 23 -9.91 -6.47 -10.79
C MET A 23 -8.94 -6.95 -11.88
N GLU A 24 -8.20 -6.06 -12.55
CA GLU A 24 -7.30 -6.46 -13.64
C GLU A 24 -6.19 -7.40 -13.16
N GLY A 25 -5.62 -7.17 -11.98
CA GLY A 25 -4.58 -8.04 -11.43
C GLY A 25 -5.08 -9.25 -10.64
N GLU A 26 -6.37 -9.58 -10.69
CA GLU A 26 -6.93 -10.72 -9.95
C GLU A 26 -6.36 -12.06 -10.42
N THR A 27 -6.13 -12.23 -11.72
CA THR A 27 -5.53 -13.45 -12.28
C THR A 27 -4.11 -13.67 -11.75
N MET A 28 -3.30 -12.62 -11.70
CA MET A 28 -1.95 -12.64 -11.13
C MET A 28 -2.01 -12.97 -9.63
N ARG A 29 -2.93 -12.35 -8.88
CA ARG A 29 -3.12 -12.62 -7.46
C ARG A 29 -3.44 -14.09 -7.19
N VAL A 30 -4.42 -14.66 -7.90
CA VAL A 30 -4.83 -16.06 -7.74
C VAL A 30 -3.65 -17.02 -7.94
N MET A 31 -2.78 -16.73 -8.91
CA MET A 31 -1.62 -17.59 -9.21
C MET A 31 -0.47 -17.44 -8.22
N TYR A 32 -0.18 -16.22 -7.75
CA TYR A 32 1.08 -15.93 -7.03
C TYR A 32 0.93 -15.53 -5.57
N GLU A 33 -0.24 -15.09 -5.11
CA GLU A 33 -0.40 -14.60 -3.72
C GLU A 33 -0.03 -15.68 -2.69
N LEU A 34 -0.39 -16.94 -2.95
CA LEU A 34 0.02 -18.07 -2.11
C LEU A 34 1.55 -18.21 -2.02
N TRP A 35 2.27 -17.95 -3.11
CA TRP A 35 3.72 -17.99 -3.11
C TRP A 35 4.32 -16.78 -2.38
N PHE A 36 3.72 -15.60 -2.51
CA PHE A 36 4.17 -14.42 -1.77
C PHE A 36 4.02 -14.60 -0.26
N VAL A 37 2.87 -15.14 0.17
CA VAL A 37 2.61 -15.47 1.58
C VAL A 37 3.60 -16.55 2.07
N LYS A 38 3.74 -17.65 1.32
CA LYS A 38 4.64 -18.76 1.68
C LYS A 38 6.08 -18.32 1.84
N ASN A 39 6.56 -17.42 0.98
CA ASN A 39 7.93 -16.92 0.99
C ASN A 39 8.10 -15.62 1.78
N LYS A 40 7.07 -15.16 2.50
CA LYS A 40 7.12 -13.97 3.37
C LYS A 40 7.63 -12.72 2.65
N VAL A 41 7.12 -12.49 1.43
CA VAL A 41 7.43 -11.27 0.68
C VAL A 41 7.04 -10.06 1.53
N ASP A 42 7.93 -9.09 1.66
CA ASP A 42 7.68 -7.90 2.47
C ASP A 42 6.70 -6.93 1.80
N ILE A 43 6.96 -6.60 0.53
CA ILE A 43 6.27 -5.53 -0.22
C ILE A 43 6.08 -5.96 -1.67
N VAL A 44 4.90 -5.69 -2.24
CA VAL A 44 4.61 -5.81 -3.68
C VAL A 44 4.23 -4.44 -4.22
N PHE A 45 5.01 -3.93 -5.18
CA PHE A 45 4.69 -2.72 -5.91
C PHE A 45 3.90 -3.04 -7.18
N GLN A 46 2.88 -2.25 -7.47
CA GLN A 46 2.02 -2.42 -8.64
C GLN A 46 1.57 -1.08 -9.21
N VAL A 47 1.27 -1.05 -10.50
CA VAL A 47 0.79 0.14 -11.21
C VAL A 47 -0.72 0.25 -11.13
N THR A 48 -1.42 -0.86 -11.36
CA THR A 48 -2.89 -0.95 -11.30
C THR A 48 -3.34 -1.60 -10.00
N SER A 49 -4.60 -1.36 -9.62
CA SER A 49 -5.18 -1.96 -8.42
C SER A 49 -5.47 -3.45 -8.60
N THR A 50 -5.24 -4.23 -7.54
CA THR A 50 -5.61 -5.66 -7.45
C THR A 50 -6.65 -5.81 -6.36
N PRO A 51 -7.91 -5.38 -6.59
CA PRO A 51 -8.93 -5.48 -5.57
C PRO A 51 -9.22 -6.95 -5.26
N THR A 52 -9.17 -7.31 -3.99
CA THR A 52 -9.65 -8.60 -3.51
C THR A 52 -11.14 -8.48 -3.20
N LYS A 53 -11.95 -9.35 -3.82
CA LYS A 53 -13.41 -9.38 -3.61
C LYS A 53 -13.79 -9.77 -2.18
N ASP A 54 -12.93 -10.54 -1.51
CA ASP A 54 -13.16 -11.06 -0.18
C ASP A 54 -12.12 -10.53 0.82
N HIS A 55 -12.58 -10.33 2.05
CA HIS A 55 -11.84 -9.78 3.17
C HIS A 55 -10.42 -10.37 3.27
N PRO A 56 -9.34 -9.58 3.17
CA PRO A 56 -8.03 -10.14 3.44
C PRO A 56 -8.02 -10.66 4.86
N VAL A 57 -7.77 -11.95 4.98
CA VAL A 57 -7.39 -12.56 6.25
C VAL A 57 -6.13 -11.83 6.70
N ARG A 58 -6.13 -11.33 7.93
CA ARG A 58 -4.94 -10.72 8.52
C ARG A 58 -3.87 -11.80 8.63
N ASP A 59 -2.90 -11.77 7.73
CA ASP A 59 -1.77 -12.68 7.75
C ASP A 59 -0.48 -11.86 7.83
N GLN A 60 0.25 -12.07 8.93
CA GLN A 60 1.54 -11.43 9.15
C GLN A 60 2.61 -11.90 8.14
N SER A 61 2.37 -12.99 7.41
CA SER A 61 3.23 -13.46 6.32
C SER A 61 2.84 -12.89 4.95
N ALA A 62 1.69 -12.21 4.84
CA ALA A 62 1.28 -11.58 3.58
C ALA A 62 2.07 -10.29 3.31
N PRO A 63 2.38 -9.99 2.03
CA PRO A 63 3.04 -8.75 1.66
C PRO A 63 2.10 -7.55 1.82
N VAL A 64 2.70 -6.38 1.99
CA VAL A 64 1.98 -5.12 1.80
C VAL A 64 1.99 -4.77 0.32
N TYR A 65 0.80 -4.56 -0.24
CA TYR A 65 0.64 -4.11 -1.62
C TYR A 65 0.59 -2.59 -1.66
N ILE A 66 1.39 -1.99 -2.54
CA ILE A 66 1.49 -0.55 -2.73
C ILE A 66 1.25 -0.23 -4.21
N THR A 67 0.19 0.54 -4.49
CA THR A 67 -0.10 1.03 -5.84
C THR A 67 0.64 2.36 -6.09
N ILE A 68 1.49 2.41 -7.11
CA ILE A 68 2.36 3.56 -7.45
C ILE A 68 2.32 3.91 -8.95
N GLY A 69 1.15 3.75 -9.58
CA GLY A 69 0.92 4.01 -11.01
C GLY A 69 0.73 5.49 -11.37
N ASP A 70 1.02 6.40 -10.44
CA ASP A 70 0.71 7.83 -10.46
C ASP A 70 1.88 8.70 -10.96
N GLY A 71 2.70 8.18 -11.87
CA GLY A 71 3.90 8.87 -12.36
C GLY A 71 3.69 10.05 -13.31
N GLY A 72 2.44 10.35 -13.73
CA GLY A 72 2.16 11.43 -14.69
C GLY A 72 1.87 10.98 -16.12
N ASN A 73 1.18 9.85 -16.30
CA ASN A 73 0.82 9.35 -17.63
C ASN A 73 -0.19 10.27 -18.37
N ILE A 74 -0.29 10.11 -19.69
CA ILE A 74 -1.17 10.92 -20.55
C ILE A 74 -2.68 10.67 -20.35
N GLU A 75 -3.05 9.53 -19.78
CA GLU A 75 -4.44 9.16 -19.50
C GLU A 75 -5.00 9.99 -18.32
N GLY A 76 -4.12 10.56 -17.51
CA GLY A 76 -4.46 11.42 -16.38
C GLY A 76 -4.63 10.67 -15.06
N LEU A 77 -5.22 11.35 -14.07
CA LEU A 77 -5.48 10.77 -12.75
C LEU A 77 -6.80 10.00 -12.75
N ALA A 78 -6.76 8.75 -12.28
CA ALA A 78 -7.96 8.07 -11.84
C ALA A 78 -8.46 8.72 -10.53
N THR A 79 -9.64 9.31 -10.52
CA THR A 79 -10.21 9.97 -9.33
C THR A 79 -11.38 9.20 -8.73
N LYS A 80 -12.04 8.34 -9.51
CA LYS A 80 -13.15 7.50 -9.05
C LYS A 80 -12.62 6.29 -8.30
N MET A 81 -12.93 6.22 -7.01
CA MET A 81 -12.60 5.10 -6.14
C MET A 81 -13.87 4.46 -5.59
N THR A 82 -13.81 3.15 -5.36
CA THR A 82 -14.88 2.40 -4.69
C THR A 82 -15.19 2.97 -3.31
N GLU A 83 -16.47 3.21 -3.01
CA GLU A 83 -16.92 3.72 -1.71
C GLU A 83 -17.93 2.76 -1.04
N PRO A 84 -17.88 2.59 0.30
CA PRO A 84 -16.90 3.18 1.22
C PRO A 84 -15.50 2.56 1.05
N GLN A 85 -14.45 3.22 1.55
CA GLN A 85 -13.09 2.68 1.55
C GLN A 85 -13.07 1.23 2.08
N PRO A 86 -12.62 0.25 1.27
CA PRO A 86 -12.62 -1.13 1.70
C PRO A 86 -11.61 -1.30 2.84
N LYS A 87 -11.92 -2.18 3.80
CA LYS A 87 -11.10 -2.37 5.02
C LYS A 87 -9.64 -2.77 4.74
N TYR A 88 -9.35 -3.28 3.54
CA TYR A 88 -8.00 -3.65 3.11
C TYR A 88 -7.16 -2.47 2.65
N SER A 89 -7.75 -1.32 2.31
CA SER A 89 -7.06 -0.12 1.87
C SER A 89 -6.72 0.75 3.09
N ALA A 90 -5.44 1.04 3.30
CA ALA A 90 -4.97 1.91 4.39
C ALA A 90 -5.07 3.39 4.02
N PHE A 91 -4.46 3.69 2.88
CA PHE A 91 -4.32 5.02 2.33
C PHE A 91 -4.57 4.93 0.84
N ARG A 92 -5.24 5.95 0.30
CA ARG A 92 -5.51 6.13 -1.12
C ARG A 92 -5.70 7.61 -1.41
N GLU A 93 -5.02 8.12 -2.42
CA GLU A 93 -5.12 9.51 -2.86
C GLU A 93 -4.89 9.57 -4.38
N ALA A 94 -5.70 10.35 -5.08
CA ALA A 94 -5.51 10.62 -6.51
C ALA A 94 -4.65 11.89 -6.67
N SER A 95 -3.34 11.70 -6.75
CA SER A 95 -2.37 12.76 -7.06
C SER A 95 -1.20 12.13 -7.79
N PHE A 96 -0.53 12.92 -8.64
CA PHE A 96 0.72 12.45 -9.22
C PHE A 96 1.84 12.53 -8.18
N GLY A 97 2.76 11.59 -8.26
CA GLY A 97 3.81 11.47 -7.28
C GLY A 97 4.83 10.39 -7.60
N HIS A 98 5.67 10.12 -6.61
CA HIS A 98 6.65 9.05 -6.64
C HIS A 98 6.94 8.56 -5.22
N THR A 99 7.45 7.33 -5.10
CA THR A 99 7.79 6.74 -3.81
C THR A 99 9.28 6.54 -3.66
N ILE A 100 9.78 6.78 -2.44
CA ILE A 100 11.14 6.49 -2.03
C ILE A 100 11.10 5.36 -1.01
N LEU A 101 11.80 4.27 -1.33
CA LEU A 101 12.02 3.16 -0.40
C LEU A 101 13.46 3.20 0.13
N SER A 102 13.61 3.54 1.40
CA SER A 102 14.90 3.66 2.08
C SER A 102 15.15 2.47 3.01
N ILE A 103 15.89 1.46 2.53
CA ILE A 103 16.32 0.32 3.34
C ILE A 103 17.36 0.82 4.34
N LYS A 104 17.07 0.71 5.64
CA LYS A 104 17.97 1.17 6.70
C LYS A 104 18.91 0.08 7.18
N ASN A 105 18.38 -1.13 7.32
CA ASN A 105 19.12 -2.33 7.73
C ASN A 105 18.28 -3.58 7.42
N ARG A 106 18.74 -4.77 7.85
CA ARG A 106 18.02 -6.03 7.62
C ARG A 106 16.62 -6.11 8.24
N THR A 107 16.28 -5.23 9.19
CA THR A 107 15.00 -5.27 9.91
C THR A 107 14.07 -4.10 9.57
N HIS A 108 14.59 -2.96 9.09
CA HIS A 108 13.81 -1.74 8.91
C HIS A 108 13.97 -1.14 7.52
N THR A 109 12.84 -0.78 6.92
CA THR A 109 12.77 -0.01 5.68
C THR A 109 11.78 1.12 5.87
N HIS A 110 12.16 2.34 5.46
CA HIS A 110 11.25 3.48 5.44
C HIS A 110 10.68 3.67 4.04
N TYR A 111 9.37 3.89 3.96
CA TYR A 111 8.65 4.24 2.75
C TYR A 111 8.11 5.66 2.89
N GLY A 112 8.34 6.47 1.88
CA GLY A 112 7.73 7.79 1.73
C GLY A 112 7.12 7.91 0.34
N TRP A 113 5.90 8.45 0.24
CA TRP A 113 5.28 8.86 -1.01
C TRP A 113 5.22 10.39 -1.07
N HIS A 114 5.67 10.94 -2.19
CA HIS A 114 5.80 12.38 -2.42
C HIS A 114 4.88 12.79 -3.56
N ARG A 115 4.05 13.80 -3.33
CA ARG A 115 3.18 14.38 -4.35
C ARG A 115 3.95 15.41 -5.16
N ASN A 116 3.64 15.50 -6.45
CA ASN A 116 4.29 16.46 -7.35
C ASN A 116 3.96 17.92 -7.02
N GLN A 117 2.79 18.19 -6.42
CA GLN A 117 2.38 19.53 -6.01
C GLN A 117 3.03 20.01 -4.69
N ASP A 118 3.64 19.10 -3.92
CA ASP A 118 4.29 19.46 -2.67
C ASP A 118 5.76 19.80 -2.90
N SER A 119 6.41 20.45 -1.92
CA SER A 119 7.86 20.59 -1.93
C SER A 119 8.54 19.22 -1.81
N TYR A 120 9.74 19.07 -2.38
CA TYR A 120 10.48 17.81 -2.44
C TYR A 120 10.68 17.09 -1.08
N THR A 121 10.73 17.84 0.02
CA THR A 121 10.94 17.28 1.37
C THR A 121 9.66 16.81 2.06
N VAL A 122 8.49 17.04 1.48
CA VAL A 122 7.21 16.67 2.08
C VAL A 122 6.81 15.28 1.64
N GLU A 123 6.67 14.39 2.61
CA GLU A 123 6.11 13.05 2.43
C GLU A 123 4.61 13.11 2.74
N ALA A 124 3.77 12.86 1.73
CA ALA A 124 2.32 12.88 1.85
C ALA A 124 1.78 11.61 2.53
N ASP A 125 2.43 10.47 2.33
CA ASP A 125 2.24 9.25 3.09
C ASP A 125 3.58 8.63 3.48
N THR A 126 3.65 8.03 4.67
CA THR A 126 4.88 7.42 5.20
C THR A 126 4.57 6.15 5.96
N MET A 127 5.48 5.17 5.86
CA MET A 127 5.37 3.93 6.61
C MET A 127 6.73 3.34 6.93
N TRP A 128 6.86 2.74 8.11
CA TRP A 128 7.96 1.85 8.43
C TRP A 128 7.55 0.41 8.15
N PHE A 129 8.37 -0.28 7.37
CA PHE A 129 8.28 -1.70 7.13
C PHE A 129 9.27 -2.44 8.03
N TYR A 130 8.76 -3.46 8.69
CA TYR A 130 9.55 -4.41 9.46
C TYR A 130 9.69 -5.70 8.67
N ASN A 131 10.94 -6.15 8.52
CA ASN A 131 11.23 -7.30 7.68
C ASN A 131 10.56 -8.57 8.21
N ARG A 132 9.83 -9.28 7.35
CA ARG A 132 9.03 -10.46 7.68
C ARG A 132 9.85 -11.69 8.06
N PHE A 133 11.16 -11.68 7.78
CA PHE A 133 12.08 -12.75 8.17
C PHE A 133 12.88 -12.40 9.43
N TRP A 134 13.52 -11.23 9.46
CA TRP A 134 14.42 -10.80 10.53
C TRP A 134 13.73 -10.07 11.69
N HIS A 135 12.51 -9.56 11.50
CA HIS A 135 11.75 -8.82 12.51
C HIS A 135 10.21 -8.92 12.33
N PRO A 136 9.61 -10.12 12.44
CA PRO A 136 8.19 -10.34 12.17
C PRO A 136 7.29 -9.89 13.33
N ILE A 137 7.16 -8.58 13.55
CA ILE A 137 6.29 -8.00 14.58
C ILE A 137 4.91 -7.63 14.02
N ASN A 138 3.85 -7.87 14.79
CA ASN A 138 2.49 -7.52 14.35
C ASN A 138 2.26 -6.01 14.49
N ASP A 139 2.30 -5.33 13.34
CA ASP A 139 2.15 -3.87 13.26
C ASP A 139 0.71 -3.42 13.04
N SER A 140 -0.27 -4.26 13.34
CA SER A 140 -1.68 -3.91 13.16
C SER A 140 -2.26 -3.15 14.37
N PRO A 141 -3.19 -2.17 14.25
CA PRO A 141 -3.69 -1.54 15.45
C PRO A 141 -4.61 -2.57 16.13
N SER A 142 -4.46 -2.70 17.43
CA SER A 142 -5.45 -3.36 18.27
C SER A 142 -6.74 -2.55 18.18
N PHE A 143 -7.78 -3.12 17.58
CA PHE A 143 -9.12 -2.55 17.69
C PHE A 143 -9.59 -2.86 19.11
N HIS A 144 -9.60 -1.86 19.99
CA HIS A 144 -10.46 -1.92 21.16
C HIS A 144 -11.90 -1.85 20.65
N SER A 145 -12.63 -2.95 20.88
CA SER A 145 -14.08 -3.09 20.67
C SER A 145 -14.86 -2.08 21.50
#